data_AF-A0A2S3QNB0-F1
#
_entry.id   AF-A0A2S3QNB0-F1
#
_cell.length_a   1.000
_cell.length_b   1.000
_cell.length_c   1.000
_cell.angle_alpha   90.00
_cell.angle_beta   90.00
_cell.angle_gamma   90.00
#
_symmetry.space_group_name_H-M   'P 1'
#
loop_
_entity.id
_entity.type
_entity.pdbx_description
1 polymer ?
#
loop_
_entity_poly.entity_id
_entity_poly.type
_entity_poly.pdbx_seq_one_letter_code
_entity_poly.pdbx_strand_id
1 'polypeptide(L)'
;MTKISTNEIIEKKLVDSHFFRLLKSPSYETNIKSPSFFLTNKRFDLGFKLTYLKYKNTKSQWPKDLYISHINAFSLGEFTEPGNPKKNNSEIFLESFDSITKDIAANGFREDESLIPINHNNIILNGAHRVSSAIHNKRTISTIQIDEPDPNYDYIFFKKRNVKQQYLDCAALSIIENKEDLFAAILWPSSNSKITDIEKLIPNIFYIKSINLNKNGAHNLLSQIYFEEEWIGSPQDNFKGCYGKLTECFQSNSPLRIVIFQSKNLNDVLKIKNKVRSFYKIGKHSIHITDDHEETLTTANILLNDNTVHFLNNAHPNKFLNFRKKISKLKEYINKNKINSEDLLIDTSSTLAIYGVRDANDIDILTRLPKTLFSDSDIDIHNDSIKFHQSSIEELITNPSNYFTYEGLKFLSLNRLKIFKENRNEIKDKLDLEMIERLVKKEKSALLVKLLHYLNFKLLKIRKVIIKTLKHIKLYNLVRFIYRKLKG
;
A
#
# COMPACT_ATOMS: atom_id res chain seq x y z
N MET A 1 -22.13 -3.46 27.98
CA MET A 1 -21.17 -4.58 28.02
C MET A 1 -21.94 -5.80 28.42
N THR A 2 -21.87 -6.86 27.63
CA THR A 2 -22.57 -8.12 27.92
C THR A 2 -21.55 -9.08 28.53
N LYS A 3 -21.94 -9.85 29.54
CA LYS A 3 -21.08 -10.90 30.11
C LYS A 3 -21.47 -12.24 29.51
N ILE A 4 -20.48 -13.04 29.15
CA ILE A 4 -20.66 -14.39 28.63
C ILE A 4 -19.89 -15.38 29.49
N SER A 5 -20.47 -16.54 29.77
CA SER A 5 -19.82 -17.56 30.59
C SER A 5 -18.71 -18.28 29.81
N THR A 6 -17.68 -18.74 30.52
CA THR A 6 -16.61 -19.52 29.89
C THR A 6 -17.10 -20.83 29.30
N ASN A 7 -18.07 -21.48 29.94
CA ASN A 7 -18.71 -22.69 29.39
C ASN A 7 -19.39 -22.39 28.07
N GLU A 8 -20.16 -21.30 27.99
CA GLU A 8 -20.83 -20.91 26.75
C GLU A 8 -19.85 -20.60 25.62
N ILE A 9 -18.73 -19.89 25.90
CA ILE A 9 -17.67 -19.65 24.91
C ILE A 9 -17.12 -20.96 24.34
N ILE A 10 -16.86 -21.94 25.22
CA ILE A 10 -16.26 -23.23 24.85
C ILE A 10 -17.26 -24.11 24.10
N GLU A 11 -18.49 -24.22 24.61
CA GLU A 11 -19.57 -25.04 24.04
C GLU A 11 -19.95 -24.57 22.64
N LYS A 12 -20.14 -23.26 22.47
CA LYS A 12 -20.49 -22.64 21.17
C LYS A 12 -19.26 -22.39 20.28
N LYS A 13 -18.04 -22.60 20.79
CA LYS A 13 -16.77 -22.36 20.07
C LYS A 13 -16.64 -20.94 19.52
N LEU A 14 -17.02 -19.94 20.32
CA LEU A 14 -17.05 -18.52 19.88
C LEU A 14 -15.66 -17.96 19.59
N VAL A 15 -14.61 -18.59 20.12
CA VAL A 15 -13.20 -18.33 19.76
C VAL A 15 -12.50 -19.63 19.36
N ASP A 16 -11.37 -19.54 18.67
CA ASP A 16 -10.61 -20.71 18.23
C ASP A 16 -10.18 -21.59 19.43
N SER A 17 -10.27 -22.90 19.28
CA SER A 17 -10.07 -23.88 20.38
C SER A 17 -8.72 -23.80 21.08
N HIS A 18 -7.68 -23.31 20.40
CA HIS A 18 -6.36 -23.13 21.00
C HIS A 18 -6.31 -22.02 22.08
N PHE A 19 -7.32 -21.14 22.13
CA PHE A 19 -7.49 -20.14 23.18
C PHE A 19 -8.23 -20.67 24.42
N PHE A 20 -8.91 -21.83 24.37
CA PHE A 20 -9.71 -22.32 25.49
C PHE A 20 -8.90 -22.50 26.78
N ARG A 21 -7.65 -22.96 26.67
CA ARG A 21 -6.73 -23.11 27.80
C ARG A 21 -6.31 -21.78 28.46
N LEU A 22 -6.55 -20.65 27.77
CA LEU A 22 -6.24 -19.30 28.26
C LEU A 22 -7.45 -18.65 28.93
N LEU A 23 -8.64 -19.25 28.83
CA LEU A 23 -9.86 -18.76 29.46
C LEU A 23 -9.89 -19.16 30.95
N LYS A 24 -9.24 -18.37 31.82
CA LYS A 24 -9.13 -18.63 33.27
C LYS A 24 -10.27 -18.09 34.13
N SER A 25 -10.93 -17.00 33.72
CA SER A 25 -12.07 -16.41 34.44
C SER A 25 -13.37 -17.21 34.24
N PRO A 26 -14.36 -17.13 35.15
CA PRO A 26 -15.66 -17.80 35.01
C PRO A 26 -16.57 -17.14 33.95
N SER A 27 -16.35 -15.85 33.67
CA SER A 27 -17.07 -15.08 32.65
C SER A 27 -16.16 -14.03 32.04
N TYR A 28 -16.46 -13.62 30.82
CA TYR A 28 -15.77 -12.56 30.09
C TYR A 28 -16.73 -11.47 29.64
N GLU A 29 -16.22 -10.25 29.54
CA GLU A 29 -16.97 -9.13 28.96
C GLU A 29 -16.79 -9.12 27.44
N THR A 30 -17.91 -8.98 26.73
CA THR A 30 -17.92 -8.74 25.29
C THR A 30 -18.14 -7.25 25.00
N ASN A 31 -17.41 -6.76 24.01
CA ASN A 31 -17.46 -5.36 23.60
C ASN A 31 -17.66 -5.27 22.09
N ILE A 32 -18.69 -4.52 21.68
CA ILE A 32 -18.92 -4.14 20.28
C ILE A 32 -17.97 -2.97 19.96
N LYS A 33 -17.18 -3.11 18.89
CA LYS A 33 -16.26 -2.08 18.42
C LYS A 33 -16.34 -1.89 16.90
N SER A 34 -15.99 -0.69 16.45
CA SER A 34 -15.69 -0.46 15.03
C SER A 34 -14.46 -1.29 14.65
N PRO A 35 -14.47 -2.03 13.53
CA PRO A 35 -13.36 -2.91 13.20
C PRO A 35 -12.11 -2.15 12.73
N SER A 36 -12.24 -0.91 12.24
CA SER A 36 -11.09 -0.05 11.86
C SER A 36 -10.21 0.33 13.06
N PHE A 37 -10.76 0.27 14.28
CA PHE A 37 -9.99 0.43 15.52
C PHE A 37 -8.84 -0.58 15.62
N PHE A 38 -8.99 -1.77 15.03
CA PHE A 38 -8.00 -2.85 15.08
C PHE A 38 -6.96 -2.80 13.95
N LEU A 39 -7.05 -1.82 13.04
CA LEU A 39 -5.98 -1.50 12.10
C LEU A 39 -4.83 -0.83 12.85
N THR A 40 -3.95 -1.66 13.39
CA THR A 40 -2.76 -1.23 14.16
C THR A 40 -1.48 -1.55 13.40
N ASN A 41 -0.39 -0.86 13.75
CA ASN A 41 0.91 -1.12 13.12
C ASN A 41 1.44 -2.54 13.35
N LYS A 42 0.94 -3.25 14.38
CA LYS A 42 1.25 -4.66 14.65
C LYS A 42 0.42 -5.65 13.82
N ARG A 43 -0.58 -5.17 13.08
CA ARG A 43 -1.51 -5.96 12.26
C ARG A 43 -1.54 -5.45 10.82
N PHE A 44 -0.35 -5.21 10.26
CA PHE A 44 -0.17 -4.79 8.88
C PHE A 44 -0.76 -5.79 7.87
N ASP A 45 -0.95 -7.04 8.30
CA ASP A 45 -1.59 -8.08 7.52
C ASP A 45 -3.03 -7.79 7.09
N LEU A 46 -3.74 -6.95 7.85
CA LEU A 46 -5.08 -6.51 7.50
C LEU A 46 -5.07 -5.68 6.21
N GLY A 47 -3.99 -4.95 5.93
CA GLY A 47 -3.82 -4.18 4.70
C GLY A 47 -3.89 -5.05 3.45
N PHE A 48 -3.19 -6.18 3.40
CA PHE A 48 -3.25 -7.09 2.25
C PHE A 48 -4.67 -7.66 2.04
N LYS A 49 -5.35 -7.97 3.14
CA LYS A 49 -6.70 -8.52 3.13
C LYS A 49 -7.70 -7.48 2.62
N LEU A 50 -7.57 -6.23 3.06
CA LEU A 50 -8.38 -5.11 2.56
C LEU A 50 -8.12 -4.85 1.07
N THR A 51 -6.86 -4.87 0.63
CA THR A 51 -6.51 -4.76 -0.80
C THR A 51 -7.17 -5.88 -1.62
N TYR A 52 -7.11 -7.12 -1.14
CA TYR A 52 -7.80 -8.23 -1.79
C TYR A 52 -9.31 -8.00 -1.86
N LEU A 53 -9.97 -7.66 -0.74
CA LEU A 53 -11.41 -7.44 -0.73
C LEU A 53 -11.85 -6.27 -1.63
N LYS A 54 -11.05 -5.20 -1.70
CA LYS A 54 -11.31 -4.04 -2.58
C LYS A 54 -11.41 -4.46 -4.06
N TYR A 55 -10.58 -5.40 -4.49
CA TYR A 55 -10.41 -5.74 -5.90
C TYR A 55 -10.82 -7.17 -6.27
N LYS A 56 -11.26 -8.02 -5.34
CA LYS A 56 -11.54 -9.44 -5.61
C LYS A 56 -12.64 -9.70 -6.64
N ASN A 57 -13.56 -8.76 -6.80
CA ASN A 57 -14.65 -8.85 -7.78
C ASN A 57 -14.25 -8.35 -9.17
N THR A 58 -13.05 -7.78 -9.32
CA THR A 58 -12.47 -7.49 -10.63
C THR A 58 -12.03 -8.80 -11.29
N LYS A 59 -11.94 -8.82 -12.63
CA LYS A 59 -11.37 -9.98 -13.35
C LYS A 59 -9.84 -9.99 -13.34
N SER A 60 -9.21 -9.20 -12.48
CA SER A 60 -7.76 -9.17 -12.30
C SER A 60 -7.30 -10.32 -11.39
N GLN A 61 -6.16 -10.93 -11.73
CA GLN A 61 -5.55 -11.98 -10.92
C GLN A 61 -4.67 -11.40 -9.81
N TRP A 62 -4.19 -10.17 -9.98
CA TRP A 62 -3.28 -9.49 -9.06
C TRP A 62 -3.74 -9.45 -7.58
N PRO A 63 -5.01 -9.19 -7.23
CA PRO A 63 -5.45 -9.17 -5.83
C PRO A 63 -5.25 -10.52 -5.15
N LYS A 64 -5.48 -11.62 -5.88
CA LYS A 64 -5.26 -12.99 -5.39
C LYS A 64 -3.77 -13.25 -5.19
N ASP A 65 -2.92 -12.83 -6.13
CA ASP A 65 -1.47 -13.02 -6.02
C ASP A 65 -0.88 -12.27 -4.82
N LEU A 66 -1.36 -11.05 -4.55
CA LEU A 66 -1.01 -10.26 -3.38
C LEU A 66 -1.45 -10.96 -2.09
N TYR A 67 -2.69 -11.45 -2.04
CA TYR A 67 -3.21 -12.20 -0.90
C TYR A 67 -2.39 -13.49 -0.66
N ILE A 68 -2.17 -14.30 -1.68
CA ILE A 68 -1.39 -15.54 -1.55
C ILE A 68 0.04 -15.25 -1.08
N SER A 69 0.66 -14.15 -1.55
CA SER A 69 2.00 -13.75 -1.12
C SER A 69 2.09 -13.49 0.39
N HIS A 70 1.10 -12.83 0.98
CA HIS A 70 1.11 -12.57 2.43
C HIS A 70 0.82 -13.84 3.26
N ILE A 71 -0.05 -14.74 2.78
CA ILE A 71 -0.30 -16.04 3.44
C ILE A 71 0.96 -16.94 3.37
N ASN A 72 1.65 -16.94 2.23
CA ASN A 72 2.93 -17.61 2.07
C ASN A 72 3.98 -17.08 3.08
N ALA A 73 4.01 -15.76 3.30
CA ALA A 73 4.89 -15.17 4.31
C ALA A 73 4.51 -15.62 5.73
N PHE A 74 3.23 -15.61 6.09
CA PHE A 74 2.74 -16.09 7.40
C PHE A 74 3.17 -17.52 7.70
N SER A 75 2.93 -18.40 6.74
CA SER A 75 3.13 -19.85 6.89
C SER A 75 4.55 -20.29 6.55
N LEU A 76 5.43 -19.39 6.10
CA LEU A 76 6.76 -19.72 5.54
C LEU A 76 6.65 -20.75 4.40
N GLY A 77 5.60 -20.62 3.59
CA GLY A 77 5.29 -21.44 2.42
C GLY A 77 4.66 -22.80 2.70
N GLU A 78 4.19 -23.04 3.93
CA GLU A 78 3.42 -24.25 4.25
C GLU A 78 1.91 -24.09 4.03
N PHE A 79 1.41 -22.86 3.91
CA PHE A 79 -0.02 -22.54 3.81
C PHE A 79 -0.86 -23.24 4.88
N THR A 80 -0.39 -23.25 6.14
CA THR A 80 -1.10 -23.87 7.28
C THR A 80 -1.61 -22.82 8.26
N GLU A 81 -2.76 -23.11 8.89
CA GLU A 81 -3.35 -22.30 9.97
C GLU A 81 -3.25 -23.02 11.32
N PRO A 82 -2.69 -22.40 12.37
CA PRO A 82 -2.66 -22.98 13.70
C PRO A 82 -4.08 -23.32 14.19
N GLY A 83 -4.29 -24.57 14.60
CA GLY A 83 -5.60 -25.04 15.08
C GLY A 83 -6.57 -25.48 13.98
N ASN A 84 -6.22 -25.37 12.69
CA ASN A 84 -7.04 -25.82 11.58
C ASN A 84 -6.24 -26.66 10.56
N PRO A 85 -6.16 -27.99 10.74
CA PRO A 85 -5.34 -28.86 9.89
C PRO A 85 -5.87 -28.98 8.44
N LYS A 86 -7.14 -28.64 8.21
CA LYS A 86 -7.76 -28.73 6.87
C LYS A 86 -7.38 -27.56 5.97
N LYS A 87 -6.98 -26.42 6.55
CA LYS A 87 -6.61 -25.21 5.82
C LYS A 87 -5.10 -25.25 5.53
N ASN A 88 -4.76 -25.95 4.44
CA ASN A 88 -3.39 -26.37 4.13
C ASN A 88 -2.90 -25.98 2.72
N ASN A 89 -3.65 -25.16 1.96
CA ASN A 89 -3.25 -24.63 0.65
C ASN A 89 -3.86 -23.23 0.39
N SER A 90 -3.35 -22.53 -0.63
CA SER A 90 -3.77 -21.16 -0.96
C SER A 90 -5.26 -21.03 -1.32
N GLU A 91 -5.81 -22.02 -2.00
CA GLU A 91 -7.18 -22.01 -2.52
C GLU A 91 -8.18 -22.06 -1.36
N ILE A 92 -7.99 -22.98 -0.41
CA ILE A 92 -8.83 -23.08 0.80
C ILE A 92 -8.74 -21.79 1.63
N PHE A 93 -7.56 -21.15 1.70
CA PHE A 93 -7.44 -19.85 2.37
C PHE A 93 -8.28 -18.76 1.69
N LEU A 94 -8.33 -18.73 0.36
CA LEU A 94 -9.14 -17.78 -0.41
C LEU A 94 -10.63 -18.07 -0.26
N GLU A 95 -11.05 -19.31 -0.50
CA GLU A 95 -12.45 -19.74 -0.40
C GLU A 95 -13.03 -19.49 0.99
N SER A 96 -12.26 -19.81 2.03
CA SER A 96 -12.63 -19.52 3.42
C SER A 96 -12.81 -18.02 3.65
N PHE A 97 -11.90 -17.19 3.13
CA PHE A 97 -12.00 -15.75 3.30
C PHE A 97 -13.20 -15.15 2.54
N ASP A 98 -13.47 -15.65 1.34
CA ASP A 98 -14.63 -15.24 0.55
C ASP A 98 -15.94 -15.65 1.21
N SER A 99 -16.03 -16.88 1.73
CA SER A 99 -17.18 -17.36 2.48
C SER A 99 -17.46 -16.49 3.71
N ILE A 100 -16.43 -16.20 4.53
CA ILE A 100 -16.55 -15.31 5.69
C ILE A 100 -17.04 -13.92 5.26
N THR A 101 -16.50 -13.39 4.17
CA THR A 101 -16.89 -12.05 3.70
C THR A 101 -18.33 -12.00 3.22
N LYS A 102 -18.78 -13.04 2.48
CA LYS A 102 -20.17 -13.14 2.01
C LYS A 102 -21.14 -13.27 3.19
N ASP A 103 -20.80 -14.08 4.20
CA ASP A 103 -21.62 -14.22 5.40
C ASP A 103 -21.74 -12.88 6.15
N ILE A 104 -20.63 -12.19 6.42
CA ILE A 104 -20.65 -10.89 7.10
C ILE A 104 -21.38 -9.81 6.29
N ALA A 105 -21.31 -9.86 4.95
CA ALA A 105 -22.08 -8.94 4.10
C ALA A 105 -23.59 -9.15 4.27
N ALA A 106 -24.03 -10.40 4.21
CA ALA A 106 -25.45 -10.79 4.26
C ALA A 106 -26.04 -10.68 5.67
N ASN A 107 -25.35 -11.22 6.67
CA ASN A 107 -25.88 -11.44 8.01
C ASN A 107 -25.29 -10.49 9.07
N GLY A 108 -24.28 -9.68 8.72
CA GLY A 108 -23.51 -8.92 9.70
C GLY A 108 -22.55 -9.81 10.50
N PHE A 109 -21.91 -9.22 11.52
CA PHE A 109 -21.09 -10.00 12.45
C PHE A 109 -21.98 -10.54 13.57
N ARG A 110 -22.08 -11.87 13.69
CA ARG A 110 -22.95 -12.56 14.64
C ARG A 110 -22.18 -12.97 15.89
N GLU A 111 -22.44 -12.27 17.00
CA GLU A 111 -21.68 -12.43 18.25
C GLU A 111 -21.99 -13.72 19.01
N ASP A 112 -23.15 -14.31 18.73
CA ASP A 112 -23.60 -15.62 19.20
C ASP A 112 -22.91 -16.79 18.48
N GLU A 113 -22.19 -16.51 17.38
CA GLU A 113 -21.40 -17.50 16.63
C GLU A 113 -19.89 -17.24 16.68
N SER A 114 -19.46 -16.00 16.81
CA SER A 114 -18.04 -15.66 16.82
C SER A 114 -17.73 -14.41 17.64
N LEU A 115 -16.60 -14.45 18.34
CA LEU A 115 -15.97 -13.32 19.00
C LEU A 115 -14.55 -13.14 18.46
N ILE A 116 -14.10 -11.89 18.36
CA ILE A 116 -12.71 -11.58 18.01
C ILE A 116 -11.86 -11.54 19.28
N PRO A 117 -10.91 -12.48 19.47
CA PRO A 117 -10.03 -12.45 20.62
C PRO A 117 -9.01 -11.32 20.47
N ILE A 118 -8.95 -10.45 21.48
CA ILE A 118 -8.00 -9.35 21.59
C ILE A 118 -7.21 -9.47 22.88
N ASN A 119 -6.04 -8.87 22.96
CA ASN A 119 -5.29 -8.79 24.22
C ASN A 119 -5.53 -7.48 24.98
N HIS A 120 -4.82 -7.31 26.10
CA HIS A 120 -4.88 -6.12 26.94
C HIS A 120 -4.50 -4.81 26.22
N ASN A 121 -3.70 -4.90 25.15
CA ASN A 121 -3.32 -3.77 24.31
C ASN A 121 -4.29 -3.55 23.14
N ASN A 122 -5.45 -4.21 23.14
CA ASN A 122 -6.45 -4.19 22.07
C ASN A 122 -5.91 -4.68 20.71
N ILE A 123 -4.87 -5.51 20.70
CA ILE A 123 -4.38 -6.13 19.46
C ILE A 123 -5.13 -7.42 19.22
N ILE A 124 -5.67 -7.58 18.01
CA ILE A 124 -6.35 -8.81 17.61
C ILE A 124 -5.37 -10.00 17.59
N LEU A 125 -5.72 -11.06 18.31
CA LEU A 125 -4.93 -12.28 18.44
C LEU A 125 -5.20 -13.23 17.27
N ASN A 126 -6.46 -13.31 16.85
CA ASN A 126 -6.90 -14.03 15.66
C ASN A 126 -8.14 -13.35 15.05
N GLY A 127 -8.67 -13.87 13.93
CA GLY A 127 -9.86 -13.33 13.27
C GLY A 127 -9.55 -12.25 12.22
N ALA A 128 -8.33 -12.23 11.68
CA ALA A 128 -7.91 -11.27 10.65
C ALA A 128 -8.88 -11.16 9.47
N HIS A 129 -9.36 -12.31 8.97
CA HIS A 129 -10.37 -12.36 7.90
C HIS A 129 -11.67 -11.70 8.33
N ARG A 130 -12.20 -12.08 9.50
CA ARG A 130 -13.45 -11.51 10.03
C ARG A 130 -13.36 -10.00 10.22
N VAL A 131 -12.24 -9.50 10.76
CA VAL A 131 -12.00 -8.06 10.94
C VAL A 131 -11.95 -7.33 9.60
N SER A 132 -11.15 -7.80 8.64
CA SER A 132 -11.08 -7.18 7.30
C SER A 132 -12.41 -7.23 6.56
N SER A 133 -13.16 -8.33 6.66
CA SER A 133 -14.51 -8.45 6.09
C SER A 133 -15.49 -7.48 6.73
N ALA A 134 -15.41 -7.26 8.05
CA ALA A 134 -16.26 -6.30 8.74
C ALA A 134 -15.92 -4.85 8.35
N ILE A 135 -14.64 -4.50 8.22
CA ILE A 135 -14.21 -3.18 7.70
C ILE A 135 -14.80 -2.97 6.30
N HIS A 136 -14.57 -3.91 5.38
CA HIS A 136 -15.02 -3.81 3.99
C HIS A 136 -16.54 -3.66 3.86
N ASN A 137 -17.30 -4.39 4.68
CA ASN A 137 -18.77 -4.34 4.68
C ASN A 137 -19.37 -3.30 5.64
N LYS A 138 -18.55 -2.44 6.25
CA LYS A 138 -18.98 -1.40 7.21
C LYS A 138 -19.85 -1.97 8.35
N ARG A 139 -19.46 -3.13 8.89
CA ARG A 139 -20.11 -3.80 10.03
C ARG A 139 -19.29 -3.64 11.30
N THR A 140 -19.95 -3.60 12.45
CA THR A 140 -19.27 -3.70 13.76
C THR A 140 -18.85 -5.14 14.05
N ILE A 141 -17.98 -5.34 15.04
CA ILE A 141 -17.59 -6.67 15.53
C ILE A 141 -17.67 -6.75 17.05
N SER A 142 -17.92 -7.95 17.57
CA SER A 142 -17.89 -8.24 19.01
C SER A 142 -16.55 -8.89 19.39
N THR A 143 -15.98 -8.43 20.49
CA THR A 143 -14.62 -8.78 20.93
C THR A 143 -14.60 -9.33 22.34
N ILE A 144 -13.59 -10.15 22.64
CA ILE A 144 -13.32 -10.71 23.96
C ILE A 144 -11.84 -10.54 24.30
N GLN A 145 -11.56 -10.10 25.53
CA GLN A 145 -10.19 -9.90 25.98
C GLN A 145 -9.59 -11.18 26.57
N ILE A 146 -8.44 -11.60 26.06
CA ILE A 146 -7.70 -12.80 26.45
C ILE A 146 -6.27 -12.39 26.81
N ASP A 147 -5.73 -12.99 27.87
CA ASP A 147 -4.35 -12.77 28.32
C ASP A 147 -3.37 -13.55 27.44
N GLU A 148 -2.93 -12.91 26.36
CA GLU A 148 -1.90 -13.41 25.43
C GLU A 148 -1.01 -12.24 24.97
N PRO A 149 0.31 -12.45 24.78
CA PRO A 149 1.21 -11.40 24.30
C PRO A 149 0.81 -10.80 22.95
N ASP A 150 1.25 -9.56 22.70
CA ASP A 150 1.03 -8.88 21.43
C ASP A 150 1.60 -9.69 20.25
N PRO A 151 0.76 -10.10 19.28
CA PRO A 151 1.28 -10.55 18.00
C PRO A 151 1.97 -9.35 17.33
N ASN A 152 3.10 -9.60 16.66
CA ASN A 152 3.75 -8.60 15.83
C ASN A 152 3.83 -9.07 14.37
N TYR A 153 2.85 -8.63 13.59
CA TYR A 153 2.74 -8.78 12.14
C TYR A 153 2.83 -7.39 11.47
N ASP A 154 3.83 -6.61 11.85
CA ASP A 154 4.15 -5.31 11.23
C ASP A 154 4.69 -5.45 9.79
N TYR A 155 4.89 -4.33 9.10
CA TYR A 155 5.44 -4.36 7.73
C TYR A 155 6.85 -4.94 7.68
N ILE A 156 7.64 -4.83 8.76
CA ILE A 156 9.00 -5.37 8.86
C ILE A 156 8.96 -6.90 8.89
N PHE A 157 7.97 -7.50 9.57
CA PHE A 157 7.71 -8.93 9.59
C PHE A 157 7.54 -9.49 8.16
N PHE A 158 6.73 -8.81 7.34
CA PHE A 158 6.46 -9.20 5.96
C PHE A 158 7.65 -8.91 5.03
N LYS A 159 8.31 -7.76 5.19
CA LYS A 159 9.52 -7.42 4.44
C LYS A 159 10.64 -8.44 4.66
N LYS A 160 10.89 -8.83 5.93
CA LYS A 160 11.85 -9.89 6.28
C LYS A 160 11.48 -11.26 5.70
N ARG A 161 10.22 -11.46 5.32
CA ARG A 161 9.69 -12.67 4.69
C ARG A 161 9.48 -12.52 3.18
N ASN A 162 10.17 -11.56 2.57
CA ASN A 162 10.26 -11.41 1.12
C ASN A 162 8.91 -11.23 0.42
N VAL A 163 7.94 -10.61 1.11
CA VAL A 163 6.80 -9.99 0.43
C VAL A 163 7.34 -8.86 -0.44
N LYS A 164 6.90 -8.81 -1.71
CA LYS A 164 7.35 -7.79 -2.67
C LYS A 164 7.07 -6.39 -2.12
N GLN A 165 8.00 -5.46 -2.34
CA GLN A 165 7.87 -4.06 -1.91
C GLN A 165 6.55 -3.44 -2.39
N GLN A 166 6.17 -3.65 -3.65
CA GLN A 166 4.89 -3.21 -4.19
C GLN A 166 3.68 -3.72 -3.41
N TYR A 167 3.69 -4.95 -2.89
CA TYR A 167 2.57 -5.47 -2.10
C TYR A 167 2.54 -4.83 -0.70
N LEU A 168 3.71 -4.53 -0.11
CA LEU A 168 3.79 -3.76 1.12
C LEU A 168 3.22 -2.35 0.91
N ASP A 169 3.58 -1.71 -0.18
CA ASP A 169 3.10 -0.39 -0.57
C ASP A 169 1.57 -0.38 -0.74
N CYS A 170 0.99 -1.39 -1.39
CA CYS A 170 -0.45 -1.52 -1.55
C CYS A 170 -1.18 -1.78 -0.23
N ALA A 171 -0.61 -2.62 0.64
CA ALA A 171 -1.16 -2.84 1.97
C ALA A 171 -1.13 -1.57 2.82
N ALA A 172 -0.05 -0.77 2.73
CA ALA A 172 0.03 0.53 3.40
C ALA A 172 -1.04 1.50 2.87
N LEU A 173 -1.20 1.62 1.55
CA LEU A 173 -2.27 2.44 0.94
C LEU A 173 -3.64 2.00 1.41
N SER A 174 -3.94 0.70 1.39
CA SER A 174 -5.24 0.18 1.81
C SER A 174 -5.51 0.39 3.31
N ILE A 175 -4.47 0.39 4.16
CA ILE A 175 -4.60 0.77 5.57
C ILE A 175 -4.95 2.25 5.70
N ILE A 176 -4.26 3.13 4.96
CA ILE A 176 -4.56 4.57 4.94
C ILE A 176 -6.02 4.76 4.54
N GLU A 177 -6.47 4.23 3.40
CA GLU A 177 -7.85 4.33 2.91
C GLU A 177 -8.94 3.95 3.93
N ASN A 178 -8.61 3.11 4.92
CA ASN A 178 -9.57 2.60 5.91
C ASN A 178 -9.31 3.13 7.33
N LYS A 179 -8.43 4.12 7.49
CA LYS A 179 -8.02 4.67 8.80
C LYS A 179 -7.65 6.16 8.71
N GLU A 180 -8.55 7.00 9.21
CA GLU A 180 -8.48 8.47 9.09
C GLU A 180 -7.41 9.13 9.98
N ASP A 181 -7.02 8.51 11.09
CA ASP A 181 -6.05 9.05 12.05
C ASP A 181 -4.58 8.74 11.70
N LEU A 182 -4.31 8.54 10.40
CA LEU A 182 -2.97 8.33 9.84
C LEU A 182 -2.50 9.56 9.07
N PHE A 183 -1.20 9.84 9.18
CA PHE A 183 -0.53 10.96 8.55
C PHE A 183 0.72 10.48 7.79
N ALA A 184 1.08 11.20 6.72
CA ALA A 184 2.30 10.96 5.95
C ALA A 184 3.34 12.03 6.28
N ALA A 185 4.46 11.61 6.85
CA ALA A 185 5.64 12.44 7.03
C ALA A 185 6.65 12.17 5.92
N ILE A 186 7.13 13.22 5.26
CA ILE A 186 8.25 13.19 4.32
C ILE A 186 9.47 13.80 5.00
N LEU A 187 10.43 12.94 5.33
CA LEU A 187 11.76 13.37 5.73
C LEU A 187 12.58 13.68 4.48
N TRP A 188 12.97 14.94 4.36
CA TRP A 188 13.75 15.42 3.21
C TRP A 188 15.20 14.90 3.26
N PRO A 189 15.88 14.78 2.11
CA PRO A 189 17.28 14.34 2.06
C PRO A 189 18.25 15.14 2.93
N SER A 190 18.01 16.44 3.13
CA SER A 190 18.73 17.31 4.07
C SER A 190 18.73 16.77 5.52
N SER A 191 17.79 15.89 5.87
CA SER A 191 17.63 15.28 7.19
C SER A 191 18.17 13.85 7.28
N ASN A 192 18.91 13.36 6.29
CA ASN A 192 19.40 11.97 6.32
C ASN A 192 20.67 11.73 7.13
N SER A 193 21.48 12.76 7.37
CA SER A 193 22.83 12.63 7.97
C SER A 193 22.87 12.19 9.45
N LYS A 194 21.73 12.05 10.13
CA LYS A 194 21.69 11.89 11.61
C LYS A 194 20.87 10.72 12.16
N ILE A 195 20.27 9.85 11.34
CA ILE A 195 19.31 8.86 11.88
C ILE A 195 19.81 7.42 11.82
N THR A 196 19.89 6.82 13.00
CA THR A 196 19.71 5.38 13.24
C THR A 196 18.30 5.02 13.74
N ASP A 197 17.56 5.95 14.39
CA ASP A 197 16.28 5.63 15.08
C ASP A 197 15.12 6.64 14.80
N ILE A 198 14.47 6.57 13.63
CA ILE A 198 13.28 7.40 13.30
C ILE A 198 12.18 7.28 14.36
N GLU A 199 12.01 6.07 14.92
CA GLU A 199 11.00 5.73 15.91
C GLU A 199 11.10 6.57 17.19
N LYS A 200 12.29 7.11 17.51
CA LYS A 200 12.46 8.04 18.65
C LYS A 200 11.83 9.41 18.39
N LEU A 201 11.73 9.83 17.13
CA LEU A 201 11.19 11.12 16.74
C LEU A 201 9.70 11.03 16.38
N ILE A 202 9.33 10.01 15.61
CA ILE A 202 7.97 9.79 15.13
C ILE A 202 7.44 8.47 15.76
N PRO A 203 6.50 8.54 16.72
CA PRO A 203 5.92 7.35 17.34
C PRO A 203 4.88 6.67 16.42
N ASN A 204 4.44 5.47 16.79
CA ASN A 204 3.32 4.75 16.16
C ASN A 204 3.41 4.60 14.63
N ILE A 205 4.61 4.25 14.15
CA ILE A 205 4.87 4.07 12.72
C ILE A 205 4.19 2.79 12.21
N PHE A 206 3.46 2.92 11.10
CA PHE A 206 2.87 1.83 10.33
C PHE A 206 3.76 1.38 9.19
N TYR A 207 4.44 2.33 8.53
CA TYR A 207 5.20 2.04 7.32
C TYR A 207 6.30 3.05 7.05
N ILE A 208 7.44 2.58 6.52
CA ILE A 208 8.54 3.45 6.07
C ILE A 208 9.04 2.95 4.70
N LYS A 209 9.14 3.88 3.73
CA LYS A 209 9.77 3.63 2.43
C LYS A 209 10.81 4.71 2.13
N SER A 210 11.98 4.28 1.65
CA SER A 210 13.02 5.18 1.14
C SER A 210 12.89 5.30 -0.37
N ILE A 211 12.91 6.52 -0.90
CA ILE A 211 12.71 6.81 -2.32
C ILE A 211 13.87 7.67 -2.83
N ASN A 212 14.46 7.26 -3.95
CA ASN A 212 15.50 8.04 -4.62
C ASN A 212 14.87 8.95 -5.66
N LEU A 213 15.09 10.26 -5.52
CA LEU A 213 14.70 11.24 -6.52
C LEU A 213 15.94 11.97 -7.04
N ASN A 214 15.98 12.24 -8.33
CA ASN A 214 16.87 13.22 -8.92
C ASN A 214 16.26 14.63 -8.78
N LYS A 215 16.97 15.67 -9.25
CA LYS A 215 16.48 17.06 -9.18
C LYS A 215 15.12 17.25 -9.87
N ASN A 216 14.89 16.57 -10.99
CA ASN A 216 13.60 16.61 -11.71
C ASN A 216 12.49 15.96 -10.90
N GLY A 217 12.75 14.79 -10.31
CA GLY A 217 11.82 14.10 -9.41
C GLY A 217 11.47 14.91 -8.18
N ALA A 218 12.46 15.56 -7.57
CA ALA A 218 12.25 16.46 -6.45
C ALA A 218 11.34 17.64 -6.82
N HIS A 219 11.57 18.27 -7.97
CA HIS A 219 10.73 19.36 -8.48
C HIS A 219 9.29 18.89 -8.74
N ASN A 220 9.11 17.79 -9.48
CA ASN A 220 7.80 17.21 -9.80
C ASN A 220 7.04 16.73 -8.56
N LEU A 221 7.75 16.31 -7.50
CA LEU A 221 7.14 15.94 -6.22
C LEU A 221 6.64 17.19 -5.49
N LEU A 222 7.49 18.21 -5.37
CA LEU A 222 7.15 19.45 -4.69
C LEU A 222 5.98 20.16 -5.37
N SER A 223 5.94 20.19 -6.70
CA SER A 223 4.83 20.80 -7.44
C SER A 223 3.48 20.09 -7.25
N GLN A 224 3.48 18.82 -6.86
CA GLN A 224 2.26 18.06 -6.60
C GLN A 224 1.83 18.16 -5.13
N ILE A 225 2.78 18.07 -4.20
CA ILE A 225 2.46 18.16 -2.75
C ILE A 225 2.01 19.57 -2.36
N TYR A 226 2.60 20.59 -2.97
CA TYR A 226 2.27 21.99 -2.68
C TYR A 226 1.42 22.60 -3.80
N PHE A 227 0.67 21.78 -4.56
CA PHE A 227 -0.07 22.23 -5.74
C PHE A 227 -1.04 23.38 -5.45
N GLU A 228 -1.64 23.40 -4.25
CA GLU A 228 -2.61 24.42 -3.83
C GLU A 228 -1.95 25.70 -3.28
N GLU A 229 -0.62 25.74 -3.18
CA GLU A 229 0.09 26.86 -2.58
C GLU A 229 0.49 27.91 -3.62
N GLU A 230 0.04 29.15 -3.47
CA GLU A 230 0.33 30.21 -4.46
C GLU A 230 1.83 30.45 -4.69
N TRP A 231 2.66 30.26 -3.67
CA TRP A 231 4.10 30.56 -3.76
C TRP A 231 4.88 29.61 -4.68
N ILE A 232 4.33 28.44 -5.05
CA ILE A 232 5.05 27.54 -5.97
C ILE A 232 5.04 28.03 -7.42
N GLY A 233 4.17 28.99 -7.76
CA GLY A 233 3.97 29.44 -9.14
C GLY A 233 2.89 28.62 -9.84
N SER A 234 2.99 28.48 -11.16
CA SER A 234 1.94 27.85 -11.96
C SER A 234 2.52 26.91 -13.02
N PRO A 235 1.69 26.11 -13.70
CA PRO A 235 2.15 25.31 -14.82
C PRO A 235 2.87 26.10 -15.92
N GLN A 236 2.46 27.35 -16.16
CA GLN A 236 3.01 28.21 -17.21
C GLN A 236 4.46 28.60 -16.94
N ASP A 237 4.84 28.77 -15.67
CA ASP A 237 6.22 29.04 -15.27
C ASP A 237 6.94 27.79 -14.72
N ASN A 238 6.36 26.62 -14.97
CA ASN A 238 6.83 25.33 -14.50
C ASN A 238 7.07 25.29 -12.98
N PHE A 239 6.19 25.93 -12.22
CA PHE A 239 6.26 26.02 -10.76
C PHE A 239 7.63 26.50 -10.27
N LYS A 240 8.08 27.65 -10.80
CA LYS A 240 9.42 28.20 -10.50
C LYS A 240 9.66 28.41 -9.00
N GLY A 241 8.61 28.63 -8.21
CA GLY A 241 8.71 28.82 -6.76
C GLY A 241 9.23 27.58 -6.02
N CYS A 242 9.06 26.38 -6.59
CA CYS A 242 9.60 25.14 -6.04
C CYS A 242 11.13 25.13 -5.91
N TYR A 243 11.86 25.88 -6.76
CA TYR A 243 13.32 25.81 -6.79
C TYR A 243 13.96 26.22 -5.46
N GLY A 244 13.43 27.25 -4.78
CA GLY A 244 13.96 27.67 -3.48
C GLY A 244 13.78 26.60 -2.39
N LYS A 245 12.67 25.85 -2.42
CA LYS A 245 12.45 24.74 -1.48
C LYS A 245 13.27 23.52 -1.85
N LEU A 246 13.45 23.26 -3.14
CA LEU A 246 14.25 22.17 -3.66
C LEU A 246 15.71 22.28 -3.21
N THR A 247 16.33 23.46 -3.32
CA THR A 247 17.73 23.68 -2.93
C THR A 247 17.96 23.38 -1.44
N GLU A 248 17.01 23.73 -0.59
CA GLU A 248 17.11 23.50 0.85
C GLU A 248 16.81 22.05 1.26
N CYS A 249 15.82 21.41 0.65
CA CYS A 249 15.41 20.05 1.02
C CYS A 249 16.32 18.96 0.41
N PHE A 250 16.90 19.20 -0.77
CA PHE A 250 17.65 18.22 -1.56
C PHE A 250 19.15 18.57 -1.66
N GLN A 251 19.75 18.97 -0.54
CA GLN A 251 21.18 19.31 -0.46
C GLN A 251 22.12 18.10 -0.61
N SER A 252 21.62 16.88 -0.52
CA SER A 252 22.39 15.64 -0.71
C SER A 252 21.68 14.67 -1.64
N ASN A 253 22.43 13.73 -2.21
CA ASN A 253 21.89 12.62 -3.02
C ASN A 253 21.26 11.51 -2.16
N SER A 254 20.96 11.78 -0.89
CA SER A 254 20.35 10.80 -0.01
C SER A 254 18.88 10.57 -0.37
N PRO A 255 18.32 9.38 -0.14
CA PRO A 255 16.91 9.13 -0.43
C PRO A 255 15.98 9.96 0.48
N LEU A 256 14.85 10.44 -0.04
CA LEU A 256 13.78 10.90 0.84
C LEU A 256 13.13 9.71 1.54
N ARG A 257 12.50 9.92 2.69
CA ARG A 257 11.76 8.86 3.40
C ARG A 257 10.32 9.29 3.64
N ILE A 258 9.37 8.49 3.16
CA ILE A 258 7.97 8.58 3.60
C ILE A 258 7.77 7.70 4.83
N VAL A 259 7.14 8.26 5.85
CA VAL A 259 6.81 7.60 7.12
C VAL A 259 5.31 7.76 7.34
N ILE A 260 4.59 6.64 7.33
CA ILE A 260 3.16 6.60 7.67
C ILE A 260 3.06 6.31 9.17
N PHE A 261 2.39 7.19 9.91
CA PHE A 261 2.27 7.07 11.37
C PHE A 261 0.89 7.50 11.86
N GLN A 262 0.52 7.02 13.04
CA GLN A 262 -0.76 7.34 13.67
C GLN A 262 -0.60 8.48 14.68
N SER A 263 -1.53 9.43 14.66
CA SER A 263 -1.64 10.49 15.66
C SER A 263 -3.10 10.75 16.02
N LYS A 264 -3.38 11.10 17.28
CA LYS A 264 -4.75 11.27 17.77
C LYS A 264 -5.43 12.52 17.22
N ASN A 265 -4.66 13.55 16.93
CA ASN A 265 -5.14 14.87 16.49
C ASN A 265 -3.99 15.66 15.86
N LEU A 266 -4.36 16.75 15.17
CA LEU A 266 -3.42 17.65 14.50
C LEU A 266 -2.44 18.34 15.47
N ASN A 267 -2.85 18.64 16.71
CA ASN A 267 -1.95 19.25 17.70
C ASN A 267 -0.77 18.33 18.04
N ASP A 268 -1.00 17.02 18.16
CA ASP A 268 0.06 16.04 18.39
C ASP A 268 0.94 15.87 17.14
N VAL A 269 0.36 15.98 15.94
CA VAL A 269 1.14 16.03 14.68
C VAL A 269 2.07 17.24 14.66
N LEU A 270 1.58 18.43 15.04
CA LEU A 270 2.40 19.64 15.13
C LEU A 270 3.53 19.51 16.15
N LYS A 271 3.29 18.85 17.30
CA LYS A 271 4.35 18.53 18.28
C LYS A 271 5.42 17.62 17.67
N ILE A 272 5.03 16.58 16.94
CA ILE A 272 5.97 15.68 16.23
C ILE A 272 6.76 16.48 15.18
N LYS A 273 6.09 17.30 14.37
CA LYS A 273 6.69 18.19 13.36
C LYS A 273 7.76 19.09 13.99
N ASN A 274 7.43 19.73 15.12
CA ASN A 274 8.35 20.62 15.83
C ASN A 274 9.51 19.88 16.52
N LYS A 275 9.27 18.69 17.07
CA LYS A 275 10.31 17.83 17.64
C LYS A 275 11.34 17.43 16.57
N VAL A 276 10.88 17.01 15.40
CA VAL A 276 11.76 16.71 14.26
C VAL A 276 12.54 17.94 13.82
N ARG A 277 11.87 19.09 13.63
CA ARG A 277 12.54 20.35 13.25
C ARG A 277 13.62 20.79 14.24
N SER A 278 13.33 20.68 15.53
CA SER A 278 14.27 21.03 16.61
C SER A 278 15.49 20.10 16.63
N PHE A 279 15.29 18.81 16.35
CA PHE A 279 16.36 17.83 16.28
C PHE A 279 17.34 18.14 15.13
N TYR A 280 16.81 18.48 13.95
CA TYR A 280 17.65 18.75 12.77
C TYR A 280 18.20 20.17 12.70
N LYS A 281 17.51 21.16 13.28
CA LYS A 281 17.90 22.59 13.30
C LYS A 281 17.99 23.24 11.91
N ILE A 282 17.20 22.74 10.94
CA ILE A 282 17.09 23.30 9.58
C ILE A 282 15.64 23.73 9.25
N GLY A 283 14.83 23.93 10.28
CA GLY A 283 13.47 24.46 10.16
C GLY A 283 12.56 23.64 9.25
N LYS A 284 11.77 24.31 8.42
CA LYS A 284 10.77 23.67 7.53
C LYS A 284 11.39 22.72 6.50
N HIS A 285 12.70 22.80 6.28
CA HIS A 285 13.42 21.97 5.31
C HIS A 285 13.82 20.59 5.86
N SER A 286 13.45 20.27 7.12
CA SER A 286 13.70 18.92 7.67
C SER A 286 12.61 17.91 7.36
N ILE A 287 11.34 18.36 7.38
CA ILE A 287 10.18 17.49 7.30
C ILE A 287 8.98 18.23 6.74
N HIS A 288 8.19 17.54 5.92
CA HIS A 288 6.80 17.86 5.63
C HIS A 288 5.90 16.78 6.27
N ILE A 289 4.77 17.18 6.84
CA ILE A 289 3.74 16.26 7.32
C ILE A 289 2.43 16.80 6.79
N THR A 290 1.62 15.91 6.21
CA THR A 290 0.27 16.17 5.73
C THR A 290 -0.64 16.64 6.85
N ASP A 291 -1.62 17.46 6.51
CA ASP A 291 -2.51 18.09 7.47
C ASP A 291 -3.86 17.35 7.59
N ASP A 292 -4.27 16.59 6.55
CA ASP A 292 -5.49 15.78 6.55
C ASP A 292 -5.36 14.40 5.86
N HIS A 293 -6.50 13.68 5.78
CA HIS A 293 -6.59 12.34 5.22
C HIS A 293 -6.38 12.28 3.69
N GLU A 294 -6.93 13.24 2.96
CA GLU A 294 -6.86 13.31 1.49
C GLU A 294 -5.45 13.66 1.03
N GLU A 295 -4.78 14.59 1.73
CA GLU A 295 -3.36 14.86 1.51
C GLU A 295 -2.49 13.64 1.82
N THR A 296 -2.83 12.89 2.87
CA THR A 296 -2.14 11.65 3.24
C THR A 296 -2.28 10.60 2.14
N LEU A 297 -3.50 10.40 1.62
CA LEU A 297 -3.75 9.50 0.49
C LEU A 297 -3.04 9.95 -0.77
N THR A 298 -3.09 11.23 -1.11
CA THR A 298 -2.43 11.81 -2.29
C THR A 298 -0.92 11.61 -2.22
N THR A 299 -0.32 11.99 -1.09
CA THR A 299 1.12 11.82 -0.84
C THR A 299 1.55 10.36 -0.91
N ALA A 300 0.77 9.47 -0.30
CA ALA A 300 1.05 8.03 -0.32
C ALA A 300 0.91 7.46 -1.74
N ASN A 301 -0.12 7.82 -2.49
CA ASN A 301 -0.32 7.36 -3.88
C ASN A 301 0.83 7.78 -4.80
N ILE A 302 1.41 8.96 -4.58
CA ILE A 302 2.57 9.43 -5.35
C ILE A 302 3.83 8.62 -5.00
N LEU A 303 4.11 8.41 -3.72
CA LEU A 303 5.39 7.88 -3.25
C LEU A 303 5.44 6.35 -3.09
N LEU A 304 4.28 5.70 -3.00
CA LEU A 304 4.14 4.25 -2.82
C LEU A 304 3.89 3.50 -4.15
N ASN A 305 3.95 4.17 -5.30
CA ASN A 305 3.94 3.54 -6.61
C ASN A 305 5.29 3.76 -7.34
N ASP A 306 5.99 2.67 -7.66
CA ASP A 306 7.32 2.73 -8.29
C ASP A 306 7.27 3.34 -9.71
N ASN A 307 6.19 3.11 -10.47
CA ASN A 307 6.00 3.76 -11.77
C ASN A 307 5.75 5.27 -11.61
N THR A 308 5.09 5.70 -10.53
CA THR A 308 4.95 7.13 -10.21
C THR A 308 6.29 7.74 -9.83
N VAL A 309 7.11 7.05 -9.04
CA VAL A 309 8.48 7.50 -8.73
C VAL A 309 9.34 7.59 -10.00
N HIS A 310 9.22 6.62 -10.91
CA HIS A 310 9.87 6.69 -12.23
C HIS A 310 9.40 7.92 -13.01
N PHE A 311 8.09 8.16 -13.05
CA PHE A 311 7.50 9.33 -13.70
C PHE A 311 8.06 10.63 -13.11
N LEU A 312 8.07 10.80 -11.79
CA LEU A 312 8.66 11.97 -11.12
C LEU A 312 10.07 12.24 -11.66
N ASN A 313 10.92 11.22 -11.68
CA ASN A 313 12.32 11.37 -12.06
C ASN A 313 12.57 11.71 -13.54
N ASN A 314 11.62 11.41 -14.43
CA ASN A 314 11.87 11.41 -15.87
C ASN A 314 10.91 12.28 -16.69
N ALA A 315 9.78 12.72 -16.12
CA ALA A 315 8.77 13.46 -16.84
C ALA A 315 8.97 14.98 -16.79
N HIS A 316 8.45 15.66 -17.82
CA HIS A 316 8.29 17.11 -17.87
C HIS A 316 6.83 17.48 -18.17
N PRO A 317 5.92 17.39 -17.18
CA PRO A 317 4.47 17.49 -17.39
C PRO A 317 3.99 18.83 -17.95
N ASN A 318 4.80 19.88 -17.77
CA ASN A 318 4.50 21.24 -18.23
C ASN A 318 5.06 21.55 -19.63
N LYS A 319 5.75 20.61 -20.28
CA LYS A 319 6.33 20.86 -21.61
C LYS A 319 5.27 21.14 -22.68
N PHE A 320 4.14 20.43 -22.61
CA PHE A 320 3.01 20.60 -23.52
C PHE A 320 1.81 21.20 -22.78
N LEU A 321 1.80 22.53 -22.63
CA LEU A 321 0.78 23.23 -21.86
C LEU A 321 -0.65 23.02 -22.39
N ASN A 322 -0.81 22.82 -23.69
CA ASN A 322 -2.12 22.54 -24.29
C ASN A 322 -2.67 21.17 -23.84
N PHE A 323 -1.82 20.14 -23.83
CA PHE A 323 -2.21 18.84 -23.30
C PHE A 323 -2.52 18.91 -21.80
N ARG A 324 -1.73 19.66 -21.02
CA ARG A 324 -2.03 19.88 -19.60
C ARG A 324 -3.41 20.51 -19.36
N LYS A 325 -3.81 21.49 -20.18
CA LYS A 325 -5.17 22.07 -20.11
C LYS A 325 -6.25 21.00 -20.34
N LYS A 326 -6.03 20.03 -21.23
CA LYS A 326 -6.97 18.91 -21.45
C LYS A 326 -7.06 17.99 -20.23
N ILE A 327 -5.95 17.73 -19.53
CA ILE A 327 -5.97 17.01 -18.25
C ILE A 327 -6.81 17.76 -17.20
N SER A 328 -6.66 19.08 -17.08
CA SER A 328 -7.50 19.88 -16.18
C SER A 328 -9.00 19.78 -16.53
N LYS A 329 -9.34 19.92 -17.81
CA LYS A 329 -10.73 19.73 -18.28
C LYS A 329 -11.26 18.33 -18.00
N LEU A 330 -10.44 17.29 -18.18
CA LEU A 330 -10.82 15.92 -17.86
C LEU A 330 -11.16 15.77 -16.37
N LYS A 331 -10.35 16.34 -15.47
CA LYS A 331 -10.63 16.31 -14.03
C LYS A 331 -11.96 17.00 -13.70
N GLU A 332 -12.21 18.16 -14.29
CA GLU A 332 -13.48 18.88 -14.15
C GLU A 332 -14.66 18.03 -14.67
N TYR A 333 -14.50 17.38 -15.83
CA TYR A 333 -15.50 16.49 -16.40
C TYR A 333 -15.80 15.30 -15.49
N ILE A 334 -14.76 14.62 -14.98
CA ILE A 334 -14.88 13.48 -14.05
C ILE A 334 -15.65 13.92 -12.79
N ASN A 335 -15.26 15.05 -12.20
CA ASN A 335 -15.89 15.57 -10.98
C ASN A 335 -17.36 15.95 -11.23
N LYS A 336 -17.63 16.70 -12.30
CA LYS A 336 -18.99 17.15 -12.66
C LYS A 336 -19.94 15.97 -12.87
N ASN A 337 -19.45 14.91 -13.51
CA ASN A 337 -20.23 13.71 -13.82
C ASN A 337 -20.16 12.63 -12.72
N LYS A 338 -19.48 12.91 -11.58
CA LYS A 338 -19.27 11.96 -10.47
C LYS A 338 -18.72 10.61 -10.94
N ILE A 339 -17.84 10.65 -11.94
CA ILE A 339 -17.17 9.46 -12.47
C ILE A 339 -16.10 9.04 -11.47
N ASN A 340 -16.07 7.75 -11.15
CA ASN A 340 -15.03 7.21 -10.29
C ASN A 340 -13.71 7.12 -11.07
N SER A 341 -12.73 7.96 -10.76
CA SER A 341 -11.43 7.97 -11.44
C SER A 341 -10.64 6.67 -11.27
N GLU A 342 -10.94 5.87 -10.23
CA GLU A 342 -10.33 4.55 -10.04
C GLU A 342 -10.65 3.55 -11.15
N ASP A 343 -11.74 3.77 -11.89
CA ASP A 343 -12.20 2.96 -13.02
C ASP A 343 -11.65 3.42 -14.37
N LEU A 344 -10.79 4.44 -14.38
CA LEU A 344 -10.20 5.03 -15.57
C LEU A 344 -8.69 4.79 -15.62
N LEU A 345 -8.16 4.57 -16.82
CA LEU A 345 -6.74 4.54 -17.11
C LEU A 345 -6.47 5.29 -18.40
N ILE A 346 -5.73 6.40 -18.30
CA ILE A 346 -5.33 7.22 -19.43
C ILE A 346 -4.21 6.50 -20.19
N ASP A 347 -4.37 6.35 -21.50
CA ASP A 347 -3.56 5.46 -22.35
C ASP A 347 -2.72 6.22 -23.40
N THR A 348 -1.81 5.48 -24.04
CA THR A 348 -1.20 5.75 -25.34
C THR A 348 -0.47 7.08 -25.45
N SER A 349 -1.00 8.02 -26.24
CA SER A 349 -0.31 9.26 -26.59
C SER A 349 -0.22 10.19 -25.38
N SER A 350 -1.23 10.15 -24.53
CA SER A 350 -1.30 10.91 -23.28
C SER A 350 -0.14 10.61 -22.35
N THR A 351 0.29 9.34 -22.26
CA THR A 351 1.45 8.96 -21.46
C THR A 351 2.73 9.65 -21.97
N LEU A 352 2.98 9.67 -23.29
CA LEU A 352 4.16 10.35 -23.84
C LEU A 352 4.08 11.88 -23.68
N ALA A 353 2.88 12.45 -23.78
CA ALA A 353 2.65 13.88 -23.60
C ALA A 353 2.95 14.30 -22.15
N ILE A 354 2.44 13.56 -21.16
CA ILE A 354 2.69 13.91 -19.76
C ILE A 354 4.14 13.64 -19.32
N TYR A 355 4.84 12.70 -19.98
CA TYR A 355 6.30 12.56 -19.83
C TYR A 355 7.09 13.71 -20.48
N GLY A 356 6.46 14.54 -21.33
CA GLY A 356 7.14 15.61 -22.08
C GLY A 356 7.97 15.10 -23.26
N VAL A 357 7.62 13.94 -23.81
CA VAL A 357 8.33 13.32 -24.93
C VAL A 357 7.74 13.80 -26.27
N ARG A 358 6.44 13.61 -26.45
CA ARG A 358 5.70 13.95 -27.66
C ARG A 358 4.29 14.42 -27.29
N ASP A 359 3.82 15.49 -27.91
CA ASP A 359 2.48 16.03 -27.64
C ASP A 359 1.35 15.08 -28.10
N ALA A 360 0.16 15.27 -27.55
CA ALA A 360 -1.04 14.49 -27.86
C ALA A 360 -2.25 15.40 -28.15
N ASN A 361 -3.05 14.98 -29.14
CA ASN A 361 -4.20 15.75 -29.61
C ASN A 361 -5.49 15.40 -28.88
N ASP A 362 -5.55 14.26 -28.24
CA ASP A 362 -6.73 13.66 -27.60
C ASP A 362 -6.30 12.94 -26.33
N ILE A 363 -7.28 12.58 -25.51
CA ILE A 363 -7.07 11.73 -24.34
C ILE A 363 -7.74 10.39 -24.57
N ASP A 364 -6.91 9.38 -24.87
CA ASP A 364 -7.34 7.99 -24.89
C ASP A 364 -7.56 7.47 -23.46
N ILE A 365 -8.70 6.83 -23.20
CA ILE A 365 -9.04 6.23 -21.90
C ILE A 365 -9.45 4.76 -22.07
N LEU A 366 -8.83 3.89 -21.28
CA LEU A 366 -9.34 2.56 -20.96
C LEU A 366 -10.23 2.64 -19.72
N THR A 367 -11.41 2.04 -19.76
CA THR A 367 -12.38 2.15 -18.67
C THR A 367 -13.22 0.90 -18.48
N ARG A 368 -13.65 0.66 -17.23
CA ARG A 368 -14.66 -0.37 -16.87
C ARG A 368 -16.09 0.13 -17.01
N LEU A 369 -16.25 1.43 -17.25
CA LEU A 369 -17.55 2.09 -17.27
C LEU A 369 -18.16 2.04 -18.69
N PRO A 370 -19.50 2.20 -18.81
CA PRO A 370 -20.15 2.30 -20.11
C PRO A 370 -19.60 3.49 -20.92
N LYS A 371 -19.33 3.26 -22.23
CA LYS A 371 -18.85 4.32 -23.15
C LYS A 371 -19.79 5.53 -23.19
N THR A 372 -21.09 5.33 -22.93
CA THR A 372 -22.12 6.38 -22.91
C THR A 372 -21.92 7.44 -21.82
N LEU A 373 -21.08 7.21 -20.82
CA LEU A 373 -20.73 8.22 -19.82
C LEU A 373 -19.73 9.26 -20.32
N PHE A 374 -19.20 9.08 -21.53
CA PHE A 374 -18.19 9.95 -22.12
C PHE A 374 -18.76 10.56 -23.40
N SER A 375 -19.01 11.87 -23.36
CA SER A 375 -19.55 12.65 -24.50
C SER A 375 -18.67 13.83 -24.90
N ASP A 376 -17.53 14.01 -24.23
CA ASP A 376 -16.57 15.06 -24.53
C ASP A 376 -15.72 14.69 -25.76
N SER A 377 -15.59 15.60 -26.71
CA SER A 377 -14.83 15.39 -27.94
C SER A 377 -13.32 15.23 -27.73
N ASP A 378 -12.78 15.72 -26.61
CA ASP A 378 -11.36 15.57 -26.26
C ASP A 378 -11.05 14.18 -25.66
N ILE A 379 -12.07 13.35 -25.38
CA ILE A 379 -11.95 12.02 -24.76
C ILE A 379 -12.33 10.93 -25.76
N ASP A 380 -11.43 9.98 -25.99
CA ASP A 380 -11.73 8.77 -26.77
C ASP A 380 -11.67 7.51 -25.89
N ILE A 381 -12.66 6.62 -26.04
CA ILE A 381 -12.72 5.37 -25.29
C ILE A 381 -12.03 4.25 -26.07
N HIS A 382 -10.81 3.98 -25.65
CA HIS A 382 -9.84 3.16 -26.36
C HIS A 382 -9.92 1.65 -26.00
N ASN A 383 -11.03 1.21 -25.39
CA ASN A 383 -11.23 -0.18 -24.96
C ASN A 383 -11.04 -1.20 -26.11
N ASP A 384 -11.32 -0.81 -27.36
CA ASP A 384 -11.23 -1.71 -28.51
C ASP A 384 -9.76 -2.02 -28.90
N SER A 385 -8.81 -1.22 -28.42
CA SER A 385 -7.38 -1.40 -28.60
C SER A 385 -6.74 -2.31 -27.55
N ILE A 386 -7.54 -2.90 -26.65
CA ILE A 386 -7.05 -3.78 -25.58
C ILE A 386 -6.24 -4.97 -26.10
N LYS A 387 -6.53 -5.45 -27.31
CA LYS A 387 -5.81 -6.55 -27.98
C LYS A 387 -4.30 -6.33 -28.07
N PHE A 388 -3.84 -5.09 -28.16
CA PHE A 388 -2.42 -4.77 -28.27
C PHE A 388 -1.70 -4.76 -26.91
N HIS A 389 -2.42 -4.62 -25.80
CA HIS A 389 -1.85 -4.62 -24.44
C HIS A 389 -1.50 -6.02 -23.93
N GLN A 390 -1.97 -7.09 -24.58
CA GLN A 390 -1.84 -8.48 -24.11
C GLN A 390 -2.28 -8.65 -22.64
N SER A 391 -3.30 -7.92 -22.24
CA SER A 391 -3.83 -7.90 -20.88
C SER A 391 -5.31 -7.53 -20.91
N SER A 392 -6.01 -7.68 -19.79
CA SER A 392 -7.39 -7.23 -19.66
C SER A 392 -7.44 -5.81 -19.11
N ILE A 393 -8.51 -5.06 -19.41
CA ILE A 393 -8.76 -3.75 -18.82
C ILE A 393 -8.73 -3.83 -17.29
N GLU A 394 -9.32 -4.90 -16.73
CA GLU A 394 -9.32 -5.17 -15.29
C GLU A 394 -7.91 -5.27 -14.71
N GLU A 395 -7.02 -6.01 -15.36
CA GLU A 395 -5.63 -6.15 -14.92
C GLU A 395 -4.86 -4.84 -15.05
N LEU A 396 -5.04 -4.10 -16.16
CA LEU A 396 -4.35 -2.83 -16.40
C LEU A 396 -4.75 -1.75 -15.38
N ILE A 397 -6.02 -1.65 -15.01
CA ILE A 397 -6.52 -0.65 -14.05
C ILE A 397 -6.24 -1.03 -12.60
N THR A 398 -6.25 -2.32 -12.29
CA THR A 398 -6.18 -2.80 -10.90
C THR A 398 -4.74 -2.99 -10.42
N ASN A 399 -3.86 -3.55 -11.26
CA ASN A 399 -2.49 -3.86 -10.86
C ASN A 399 -1.59 -2.62 -10.97
N PRO A 400 -1.02 -2.10 -9.87
CA PRO A 400 -0.19 -0.89 -9.85
C PRO A 400 1.12 -1.02 -10.62
N SER A 401 1.49 -2.23 -11.07
CA SER A 401 2.61 -2.41 -12.01
C SER A 401 2.32 -1.83 -13.38
N ASN A 402 1.05 -1.62 -13.71
CA ASN A 402 0.60 -1.27 -15.05
C ASN A 402 0.38 0.23 -15.23
N TYR A 403 0.29 1.00 -14.14
CA TYR A 403 0.03 2.44 -14.17
C TYR A 403 0.93 3.22 -13.21
N PHE A 404 1.04 4.51 -13.48
CA PHE A 404 1.47 5.52 -12.52
C PHE A 404 0.32 6.50 -12.27
N THR A 405 0.46 7.32 -11.24
CA THR A 405 -0.51 8.33 -10.85
C THR A 405 0.06 9.72 -11.07
N TYR A 406 -0.79 10.63 -11.57
CA TYR A 406 -0.47 12.05 -11.69
C TYR A 406 -1.74 12.86 -11.45
N GLU A 407 -1.71 13.78 -10.49
CA GLU A 407 -2.86 14.61 -10.10
C GLU A 407 -4.16 13.83 -9.83
N GLY A 408 -4.05 12.66 -9.20
CA GLY A 408 -5.20 11.80 -8.87
C GLY A 408 -5.74 10.95 -10.02
N LEU A 409 -5.08 10.98 -11.19
CA LEU A 409 -5.45 10.18 -12.36
C LEU A 409 -4.42 9.08 -12.62
N LYS A 410 -4.89 7.92 -13.09
CA LYS A 410 -4.02 6.80 -13.50
C LYS A 410 -3.64 6.95 -14.97
N PHE A 411 -2.36 6.83 -15.25
CA PHE A 411 -1.79 6.79 -16.60
C PHE A 411 -1.06 5.48 -16.82
N LEU A 412 -1.12 4.94 -18.04
CA LEU A 412 -0.44 3.71 -18.39
C LEU A 412 1.08 3.86 -18.22
N SER A 413 1.70 2.90 -17.52
CA SER A 413 3.16 2.84 -17.35
C SER A 413 3.89 2.71 -18.69
N LEU A 414 5.11 3.25 -18.78
CA LEU A 414 5.93 3.16 -19.99
C LEU A 414 6.22 1.71 -20.42
N ASN A 415 6.38 0.80 -19.46
CA ASN A 415 6.58 -0.62 -19.75
C ASN A 415 5.37 -1.24 -20.45
N ARG A 416 4.15 -0.87 -20.05
CA ARG A 416 2.93 -1.32 -20.74
C ARG A 416 2.73 -0.63 -22.08
N LEU A 417 3.03 0.66 -22.16
CA LEU A 417 3.00 1.40 -23.42
C LEU A 417 3.98 0.81 -24.44
N LYS A 418 5.16 0.36 -24.00
CA LYS A 418 6.14 -0.35 -24.84
C LYS A 418 5.51 -1.60 -25.46
N ILE A 419 4.92 -2.47 -24.64
CA ILE A 419 4.25 -3.71 -25.10
C ILE A 419 3.14 -3.37 -26.12
N PHE A 420 2.31 -2.38 -25.81
CA PHE A 420 1.24 -1.93 -26.72
C PHE A 420 1.80 -1.55 -28.10
N LYS A 421 2.84 -0.71 -28.13
CA LYS A 421 3.44 -0.18 -29.35
C LYS A 421 4.20 -1.24 -30.15
N GLU A 422 4.88 -2.16 -29.48
CA GLU A 422 5.53 -3.31 -30.12
C GLU A 422 4.50 -4.19 -30.86
N ASN A 423 3.35 -4.43 -30.24
CA ASN A 423 2.29 -5.27 -30.83
C ASN A 423 1.51 -4.55 -31.93
N ARG A 424 1.28 -3.25 -31.80
CA ARG A 424 0.58 -2.46 -32.83
C ARG A 424 1.48 -2.17 -34.04
N ASN A 425 2.75 -1.88 -33.81
CA ASN A 425 3.81 -1.75 -34.82
C ASN A 425 3.50 -0.76 -35.96
N GLU A 426 2.86 0.37 -35.66
CA GLU A 426 2.71 1.45 -36.64
C GLU A 426 4.04 2.16 -36.93
N ILE A 427 4.11 2.90 -38.04
CA ILE A 427 5.33 3.66 -38.40
C ILE A 427 5.75 4.62 -37.26
N LYS A 428 4.78 5.31 -36.64
CA LYS A 428 5.03 6.19 -35.49
C LYS A 428 5.46 5.44 -34.22
N ASP A 429 5.08 4.18 -34.07
CA ASP A 429 5.41 3.39 -32.88
C ASP A 429 6.90 3.09 -32.80
N LYS A 430 7.58 2.91 -33.93
CA LYS A 430 9.04 2.71 -33.96
C LYS A 430 9.80 3.88 -33.32
N LEU A 431 9.43 5.11 -33.69
CA LEU A 431 10.01 6.32 -33.11
C LEU A 431 9.66 6.47 -31.63
N ASP A 432 8.40 6.23 -31.27
CA ASP A 432 7.96 6.29 -29.87
C ASP A 432 8.70 5.27 -29.00
N LEU A 433 8.94 4.05 -29.50
CA LEU A 433 9.69 3.00 -28.81
C LEU A 433 11.13 3.41 -28.53
N GLU A 434 11.83 4.00 -29.50
CA GLU A 434 13.18 4.53 -29.29
C GLU A 434 13.23 5.59 -28.19
N MET A 435 12.23 6.48 -28.14
CA MET A 435 12.13 7.51 -27.11
C MET A 435 11.86 6.89 -25.73
N ILE A 436 10.96 5.90 -25.65
CA ILE A 436 10.67 5.16 -24.41
C ILE A 436 11.92 4.45 -23.89
N GLU A 437 12.70 3.80 -24.76
CA GLU A 437 13.90 3.08 -24.35
C GLU A 437 14.96 3.98 -23.70
N ARG A 438 15.08 5.24 -24.15
CA ARG A 438 15.99 6.23 -23.57
C ARG A 438 15.60 6.58 -22.13
N LEU A 439 14.32 6.53 -21.79
CA LEU A 439 13.82 6.77 -20.43
C LEU A 439 14.05 5.54 -19.54
N VAL A 440 13.71 4.34 -20.01
CA VAL A 440 13.79 3.10 -19.22
C VAL A 440 15.24 2.67 -18.92
N LYS A 441 16.20 2.87 -19.85
CA LYS A 441 17.60 2.43 -19.67
C LYS A 441 18.32 3.09 -18.47
N LYS A 442 17.80 4.19 -17.92
CA LYS A 442 18.39 4.89 -16.76
C LYS A 442 18.21 4.17 -15.41
N GLU A 443 17.44 3.07 -15.32
CA GLU A 443 16.94 2.51 -14.05
C GLU A 443 17.60 1.21 -13.51
N LYS A 444 18.61 0.63 -14.21
CA LYS A 444 19.07 -0.77 -13.98
C LYS A 444 19.61 -1.14 -12.57
N SER A 445 19.85 -0.19 -11.65
CA SER A 445 20.48 -0.46 -10.33
C SER A 445 19.58 -1.19 -9.32
N ALA A 446 18.26 -1.23 -9.50
CA ALA A 446 17.32 -1.81 -8.53
C ALA A 446 17.25 -3.36 -8.50
N LEU A 447 17.80 -4.04 -9.51
CA LEU A 447 17.74 -5.51 -9.65
C LEU A 447 18.60 -6.26 -8.62
N LEU A 448 19.75 -5.70 -8.23
CA LEU A 448 20.67 -6.31 -7.26
C LEU A 448 20.05 -6.44 -5.86
N VAL A 449 19.24 -5.47 -5.44
CA VAL A 449 18.56 -5.47 -4.13
C VAL A 449 17.49 -6.56 -4.04
N LYS A 450 16.83 -6.88 -5.17
CA LYS A 450 15.82 -7.96 -5.26
C LYS A 450 16.46 -9.34 -5.07
N LEU A 451 17.67 -9.56 -5.61
CA LEU A 451 18.40 -10.82 -5.47
C LEU A 451 18.80 -11.12 -4.02
N LEU A 452 19.31 -10.11 -3.30
CA LEU A 452 19.73 -10.27 -1.89
C LEU A 452 18.54 -10.62 -0.96
N HIS A 453 17.37 -10.03 -1.19
CA HIS A 453 16.16 -10.36 -0.42
C HIS A 453 15.68 -11.80 -0.66
N TYR A 454 15.73 -12.27 -1.91
CA TYR A 454 15.39 -13.65 -2.25
C TYR A 454 16.25 -14.68 -1.52
N LEU A 455 17.57 -14.45 -1.42
CA LEU A 455 18.50 -15.33 -0.72
C LEU A 455 18.20 -15.41 0.79
N ASN A 456 17.92 -14.26 1.43
CA ASN A 456 17.57 -14.20 2.85
C ASN A 456 16.29 -14.99 3.19
N PHE A 457 15.30 -14.98 2.29
CA PHE A 457 14.08 -15.78 2.49
C PHE A 457 14.35 -17.28 2.49
N LYS A 458 15.24 -17.77 1.60
CA LYS A 458 15.63 -19.19 1.60
C LYS A 458 16.27 -19.59 2.93
N LEU A 459 17.13 -18.75 3.50
CA LEU A 459 17.75 -19.00 4.80
C LEU A 459 16.72 -19.17 5.93
N LEU A 460 15.66 -18.35 5.94
CA LEU A 460 14.58 -18.48 6.93
C LEU A 460 13.81 -19.79 6.78
N LYS A 461 13.56 -20.25 5.55
CA LYS A 461 12.90 -21.53 5.29
C LYS A 461 13.75 -22.70 5.80
N ILE A 462 15.06 -22.66 5.56
CA ILE A 462 16.02 -23.65 6.09
C ILE A 462 15.98 -23.66 7.62
N ARG A 463 15.99 -22.47 8.26
CA ARG A 463 15.91 -22.36 9.72
C ARG A 463 14.64 -23.01 10.29
N LYS A 464 13.50 -22.88 9.63
CA LYS A 464 12.25 -23.53 10.06
C LYS A 464 12.36 -25.05 10.03
N VAL A 465 12.94 -25.61 8.96
CA VAL A 465 13.20 -27.06 8.85
C VAL A 465 14.09 -27.52 9.99
N ILE A 466 15.20 -26.80 10.25
CA ILE A 466 16.10 -27.10 11.37
C ILE A 466 15.35 -27.10 12.70
N ILE A 467 14.52 -26.08 12.98
CA ILE A 467 13.72 -26.02 14.21
C ILE A 467 12.77 -27.22 14.34
N LYS A 468 12.12 -27.63 13.26
CA LYS A 468 11.21 -28.78 13.25
C LYS A 468 11.96 -30.08 13.55
N THR A 469 13.12 -30.29 12.92
CA THR A 469 14.00 -31.44 13.18
C THR A 469 14.51 -31.43 14.63
N LEU A 470 14.98 -30.29 15.13
CA LEU A 470 15.45 -30.12 16.50
C LEU A 470 14.35 -30.41 17.55
N LYS A 471 13.10 -30.06 17.25
CA LYS A 471 11.95 -30.40 18.12
C LYS A 471 11.66 -31.90 18.08
N HIS A 472 11.75 -32.52 16.90
CA HIS A 472 11.54 -33.96 16.75
C HIS A 472 12.57 -34.79 17.53
N ILE A 473 13.84 -34.39 17.50
CA ILE A 473 14.93 -35.04 18.24
C ILE A 473 15.11 -34.52 19.69
N LYS A 474 14.14 -33.74 20.21
CA LYS A 474 14.13 -33.14 21.56
C LYS A 474 15.34 -32.25 21.93
N LEU A 475 16.18 -31.85 20.97
CA LEU A 475 17.35 -30.97 21.18
C LEU A 475 17.05 -29.47 21.07
N TYR A 476 15.83 -29.09 20.65
CA TYR A 476 15.47 -27.69 20.43
C TYR A 476 15.74 -26.78 21.65
N ASN A 477 15.40 -27.23 22.86
CA ASN A 477 15.58 -26.42 24.06
C ASN A 477 17.07 -26.19 24.39
N LEU A 478 17.91 -27.20 24.19
CA LEU A 478 19.37 -27.11 24.38
C LEU A 478 20.01 -26.15 23.37
N VAL A 479 19.71 -26.32 22.08
CA VAL A 479 20.23 -25.44 21.02
C VAL A 479 19.73 -24.01 21.19
N ARG A 480 18.45 -23.82 21.58
CA ARG A 480 17.89 -22.49 21.86
C ARG A 480 18.58 -21.81 23.04
N PHE A 481 18.94 -22.56 24.07
CA PHE A 481 19.68 -22.05 25.23
C PHE A 481 21.10 -21.60 24.83
N ILE A 482 21.84 -22.44 24.09
CA ILE A 482 23.19 -22.12 23.59
C ILE A 482 23.15 -20.90 22.66
N TYR A 483 22.20 -20.87 21.71
CA TYR A 483 22.03 -19.74 20.79
C TYR A 483 21.76 -18.42 21.52
N ARG A 484 20.96 -18.44 22.59
CA ARG A 484 20.69 -17.23 23.40
C ARG A 484 21.91 -16.78 24.20
N LYS A 485 22.77 -17.70 24.66
CA LYS A 485 24.04 -17.35 25.32
C LYS A 485 25.08 -16.76 24.37
N LEU A 486 25.16 -17.29 23.14
CA LEU A 486 26.13 -16.81 22.13
C LEU A 486 25.75 -15.48 21.50
N LYS A 487 24.47 -15.13 21.52
CA LYS A 487 23.93 -13.96 20.83
C LYS A 487 23.64 -12.77 21.75
N GLY A 488 24.30 -12.73 22.92
CA GLY A 488 24.24 -11.70 23.96
C GLY A 488 23.49 -10.45 23.58
#